data_AF-A0A1Z9QFY6-F1
#
_entry.id   AF-A0A1Z9QFY6-F1
#
_cell.length_a   1.000
_cell.length_b   1.000
_cell.length_c   1.000
_cell.angle_alpha   90.00
_cell.angle_beta   90.00
_cell.angle_gamma   90.00
#
_symmetry.space_group_name_H-M   'P 1'
#
loop_
_entity.id
_entity.type
_entity.pdbx_description
1 polymer ?
#
loop_
_entity_poly.entity_id
_entity_poly.type
_entity_poly.pdbx_seq_one_letter_code
_entity_poly.pdbx_strand_id
1 'polypeptide(L)'
;MAGGIQRSSALFKASWSVLREDKTLLLFPILSSLASLVVIASFAIPVVTLLTTDDTLRNEVISTINETPQSSEAAAASTDPGGDASPIPEGWEIAGYIYLFAFYFVTSFVVIFFNAALIAAANERFQGRPTGVGAGLGVALKRLPQILGWTLVATTVNLILRAIEERVGLVGKIIVGLFGVGWAIAIYFAVPAVVLEGVGPIGAIKRSGQTIRKTWGESLAIAVGFGLAGIVVGILGIALLVGGGIAIAAAADGGSALGMTGGILIAVCGVVVLVGWAILSGTLRGITQTALFRYATDGTVVSGFDQHDLEVAFQRK
;
A
#
# COMPACT_ATOMS: atom_id res chain seq x y z
N MET A 1 -16.09 15.13 -18.38
CA MET A 1 -15.81 14.15 -17.30
C MET A 1 -16.34 12.74 -17.61
N ALA A 2 -17.47 12.58 -18.32
CA ALA A 2 -18.04 11.27 -18.67
C ALA A 2 -17.09 10.30 -19.40
N GLY A 3 -16.21 10.81 -20.28
CA GLY A 3 -15.25 9.97 -21.01
C GLY A 3 -14.23 9.24 -20.13
N GLY A 4 -13.79 9.82 -19.00
CA GLY A 4 -12.80 9.17 -18.12
C GLY A 4 -13.37 7.97 -17.34
N ILE A 5 -14.66 8.04 -17.00
CA ILE A 5 -15.35 6.97 -16.28
C ILE A 5 -15.58 5.77 -17.20
N GLN A 6 -16.00 6.00 -18.45
CA GLN A 6 -16.16 4.93 -19.43
C GLN A 6 -14.85 4.18 -19.70
N ARG A 7 -13.74 4.92 -19.90
CA ARG A 7 -12.39 4.36 -20.12
C ARG A 7 -11.95 3.45 -18.97
N SER A 8 -12.03 3.97 -17.75
CA SER A 8 -11.60 3.22 -16.57
C SER A 8 -12.54 2.05 -16.26
N SER A 9 -13.82 2.12 -16.62
CA SER A 9 -14.74 0.97 -16.55
C SER A 9 -14.41 -0.12 -17.57
N ALA A 10 -13.92 0.23 -18.76
CA ALA A 10 -13.50 -0.72 -19.78
C ALA A 10 -12.24 -1.48 -19.34
N LEU A 11 -11.21 -0.76 -18.86
CA LEU A 11 -10.00 -1.36 -18.27
C LEU A 11 -10.33 -2.26 -17.07
N PHE A 12 -11.29 -1.86 -16.22
CA PHE A 12 -11.77 -2.68 -15.12
C PHE A 12 -12.42 -3.98 -15.63
N LYS A 13 -13.32 -3.89 -16.61
CA LYS A 13 -14.01 -5.06 -17.20
C LYS A 13 -13.03 -6.01 -17.89
N ALA A 14 -12.07 -5.48 -18.65
CA ALA A 14 -11.00 -6.26 -19.26
C ALA A 14 -10.19 -7.01 -18.20
N SER A 15 -9.73 -6.30 -17.17
CA SER A 15 -8.99 -6.90 -16.06
C SER A 15 -9.81 -7.91 -15.27
N TRP A 16 -11.12 -7.68 -15.13
CA TRP A 16 -12.04 -8.60 -14.49
C TRP A 16 -12.28 -9.86 -15.31
N SER A 17 -12.39 -9.73 -16.64
CA SER A 17 -12.49 -10.88 -17.55
C SER A 17 -11.24 -11.75 -17.42
N VAL A 18 -10.08 -11.11 -17.45
CA VAL A 18 -8.79 -11.76 -17.19
C VAL A 18 -8.88 -12.46 -15.83
N LEU A 19 -9.13 -11.76 -14.73
CA LEU A 19 -9.21 -12.37 -13.40
C LEU A 19 -10.20 -13.55 -13.28
N ARG A 20 -11.33 -13.50 -13.98
CA ARG A 20 -12.36 -14.55 -13.94
C ARG A 20 -11.87 -15.87 -14.55
N GLU A 21 -11.10 -15.78 -15.61
CA GLU A 21 -10.46 -16.90 -16.30
C GLU A 21 -9.27 -17.48 -15.52
N ASP A 22 -8.52 -16.65 -14.79
CA ASP A 22 -7.42 -17.11 -13.92
C ASP A 22 -7.54 -16.55 -12.51
N LYS A 23 -8.26 -17.29 -11.67
CA LYS A 23 -8.46 -16.96 -10.25
C LYS A 23 -7.18 -17.11 -9.43
N THR A 24 -6.12 -17.75 -9.96
CA THR A 24 -4.86 -17.92 -9.23
C THR A 24 -4.17 -16.58 -8.99
N LEU A 25 -4.49 -15.55 -9.78
CA LEU A 25 -3.99 -14.18 -9.59
C LEU A 25 -4.45 -13.57 -8.25
N LEU A 26 -5.61 -13.98 -7.71
CA LEU A 26 -6.09 -13.54 -6.38
C LEU A 26 -5.21 -14.07 -5.24
N LEU A 27 -4.49 -15.16 -5.47
CA LEU A 27 -3.66 -15.76 -4.43
C LEU A 27 -2.47 -14.87 -4.07
N PHE A 28 -1.97 -14.04 -4.99
CA PHE A 28 -0.84 -13.16 -4.68
C PHE A 28 -1.18 -12.11 -3.60
N PRO A 29 -2.28 -11.33 -3.70
CA PRO A 29 -2.61 -10.40 -2.62
C PRO A 29 -3.06 -11.09 -1.33
N ILE A 30 -3.66 -12.28 -1.40
CA ILE A 30 -3.99 -13.09 -0.20
C ILE A 30 -2.71 -13.55 0.51
N LEU A 31 -1.75 -14.10 -0.23
CA LEU A 31 -0.46 -14.50 0.33
C LEU A 31 0.31 -13.28 0.86
N SER A 32 0.21 -12.14 0.18
CA SER A 32 0.78 -10.88 0.65
C SER A 32 0.18 -10.42 1.97
N SER A 33 -1.15 -10.48 2.13
CA SER A 33 -1.81 -10.04 3.36
C SER A 33 -1.49 -10.99 4.51
N LEU A 34 -1.51 -12.30 4.28
CA LEU A 34 -1.11 -13.31 5.27
C LEU A 34 0.36 -13.14 5.69
N ALA A 35 1.27 -12.99 4.73
CA ALA A 35 2.68 -12.77 5.01
C ALA A 35 2.91 -11.45 5.77
N SER A 36 2.17 -10.38 5.42
CA SER A 36 2.24 -9.11 6.14
C SER A 36 1.73 -9.24 7.57
N LEU A 37 0.67 -10.02 7.81
CA LEU A 37 0.18 -10.31 9.16
C LEU A 37 1.20 -11.08 10.00
N VAL A 38 1.92 -12.02 9.40
CA VAL A 38 3.01 -12.75 10.07
C VAL A 38 4.14 -11.79 10.47
N VAL A 39 4.53 -10.87 9.57
CA VAL A 39 5.53 -9.83 9.89
C VAL A 39 5.02 -8.89 11.00
N ILE A 40 3.77 -8.44 10.92
CA ILE A 40 3.17 -7.61 11.96
C ILE A 40 3.20 -8.35 13.30
N ALA A 41 2.79 -9.62 13.34
CA ALA A 41 2.84 -10.40 14.56
C ALA A 41 4.27 -10.58 15.09
N SER A 42 5.25 -10.86 14.22
CA SER A 42 6.64 -11.08 14.66
C SER A 42 7.28 -9.82 15.25
N PHE A 43 6.88 -8.63 14.82
CA PHE A 43 7.34 -7.35 15.40
C PHE A 43 6.42 -6.82 16.51
N ALA A 44 5.13 -7.16 16.53
CA ALA A 44 4.21 -6.69 17.57
C ALA A 44 4.37 -7.51 18.86
N ILE A 45 4.54 -8.84 18.76
CA ILE A 45 4.61 -9.72 19.93
C ILE A 45 5.74 -9.31 20.89
N PRO A 46 7.00 -9.11 20.47
CA PRO A 46 8.06 -8.69 21.39
C PRO A 46 7.75 -7.39 22.12
N VAL A 47 7.19 -6.41 21.40
CA VAL A 47 6.80 -5.11 21.96
C VAL A 47 5.68 -5.29 22.99
N VAL A 48 4.64 -6.04 22.66
CA VAL A 48 3.54 -6.33 23.59
C VAL A 48 4.04 -7.11 24.80
N THR A 49 4.90 -8.12 24.62
CA THR A 49 5.45 -8.89 25.75
C THR A 49 6.27 -8.01 26.68
N LEU A 50 7.08 -7.10 26.13
CA LEU A 50 7.87 -6.15 26.91
C LEU A 50 6.96 -5.18 27.67
N LEU A 51 5.94 -4.62 27.02
CA LEU A 51 4.95 -3.74 27.65
C LEU A 51 4.04 -4.43 28.68
N THR A 52 3.85 -5.75 28.59
CA THR A 52 3.03 -6.50 29.57
C THR A 52 3.82 -7.02 30.75
N THR A 53 5.15 -7.18 30.60
CA THR A 53 6.02 -7.79 31.61
C THR A 53 6.72 -6.72 32.46
N ASP A 54 7.05 -5.57 31.86
CA ASP A 54 7.76 -4.48 32.53
C ASP A 54 6.81 -3.34 32.89
N ASP A 55 6.41 -3.29 34.16
CA ASP A 55 5.54 -2.25 34.69
C ASP A 55 6.14 -0.84 34.58
N THR A 56 7.48 -0.72 34.64
CA THR A 56 8.16 0.58 34.58
C THR A 56 8.08 1.16 33.17
N LEU A 57 8.49 0.38 32.17
CA LEU A 57 8.39 0.76 30.76
C LEU A 57 6.94 0.96 30.31
N ARG A 58 6.01 0.13 30.80
CA ARG A 58 4.58 0.29 30.52
C ARG A 58 4.05 1.64 31.00
N ASN A 59 4.35 2.01 32.25
CA ASN A 59 3.87 3.26 32.84
C ASN A 59 4.52 4.48 32.18
N GLU A 60 5.81 4.38 31.83
CA GLU A 60 6.53 5.41 31.08
C GLU A 60 5.88 5.65 29.72
N VAL A 61 5.68 4.61 28.90
CA VAL A 61 5.04 4.73 27.58
C VAL A 61 3.62 5.29 27.68
N ILE A 62 2.81 4.82 28.64
CA ILE A 62 1.46 5.35 28.87
C ILE A 62 1.52 6.84 29.24
N SER A 63 2.47 7.24 30.08
CA SER A 63 2.64 8.64 30.48
C SER A 63 2.98 9.53 29.28
N THR A 64 3.91 9.11 28.42
CA THR A 64 4.30 9.84 27.19
C THR A 64 3.15 9.97 26.20
N ILE A 65 2.30 8.94 26.07
CA ILE A 65 1.13 8.97 25.17
C ILE A 65 0.04 9.90 25.71
N ASN A 66 -0.12 9.96 27.04
CA ASN A 66 -1.16 10.76 27.71
C ASN A 66 -0.73 12.20 28.01
N GLU A 67 0.53 12.58 27.77
CA GLU A 67 0.93 13.98 27.82
C GLU A 67 0.16 14.77 26.75
N THR A 68 -0.85 15.52 27.21
CA THR A 68 -1.56 16.49 26.37
C THR A 68 -0.72 17.77 26.32
N PRO A 69 -0.70 18.51 25.20
CA PRO A 69 0.12 19.73 25.07
C PRO A 69 -0.08 20.75 26.21
N GLN A 70 -1.25 20.72 26.86
CA GLN A 70 -1.66 21.64 27.92
C GLN A 70 -1.02 21.32 29.30
N SER A 71 -0.59 20.09 29.57
CA SER A 71 0.11 19.74 30.82
C SER A 71 1.56 20.26 30.84
N SER A 72 2.18 20.43 29.67
CA SER A 72 3.54 20.98 29.54
C SER A 72 3.61 22.48 29.83
N GLU A 73 2.61 23.28 29.45
CA GLU A 73 2.53 24.71 29.81
C GLU A 73 2.29 24.93 31.31
N ALA A 74 1.50 24.07 31.96
CA ALA A 74 1.27 24.14 33.41
C ALA A 74 2.50 23.70 34.22
N ALA A 75 3.24 22.67 33.77
CA ALA A 75 4.47 22.22 34.40
C ALA A 75 5.64 23.23 34.21
N ALA A 76 5.71 23.91 33.06
CA ALA A 76 6.68 24.97 32.81
C ALA A 76 6.50 26.20 33.74
N ALA A 77 5.29 26.39 34.30
CA ALA A 77 4.99 27.45 35.25
C ALA A 77 5.34 27.08 36.71
N SER A 78 5.60 25.81 37.02
CA SER A 78 6.09 25.35 38.32
C SER A 78 7.50 24.79 38.17
N THR A 79 8.50 25.68 38.16
CA THR A 79 9.92 25.31 38.11
C THR A 79 10.34 24.63 39.43
N ASP A 80 10.12 23.33 39.54
CA ASP A 80 10.91 22.46 40.41
C ASP A 80 11.99 21.79 39.55
N PRO A 81 13.27 22.18 39.67
CA PRO A 81 14.36 21.66 38.84
C PRO A 81 14.75 20.22 39.18
N GLY A 82 14.05 19.55 40.10
CA GLY A 82 14.31 18.18 40.56
C GLY A 82 13.38 17.10 40.00
N GLY A 83 12.62 17.39 38.93
CA GLY A 83 11.87 16.35 38.22
C GLY A 83 12.84 15.43 37.46
N ASP A 84 13.27 14.35 38.10
CA ASP A 84 13.98 13.24 37.46
C ASP A 84 13.06 12.57 36.42
N ALA A 85 12.83 13.24 35.29
CA ALA A 85 12.50 12.55 34.06
C ALA A 85 13.73 11.72 33.73
N SER A 86 13.76 10.48 34.21
CA SER A 86 14.83 9.52 33.92
C SER A 86 15.01 9.52 32.41
N PRO A 87 16.14 10.05 31.89
CA PRO A 87 16.35 10.11 30.45
C PRO A 87 16.30 8.69 29.93
N ILE A 88 15.52 8.44 28.88
CA ILE A 88 15.58 7.17 28.17
C ILE A 88 17.06 6.89 27.91
N PRO A 89 17.63 5.75 28.34
CA PRO A 89 19.07 5.55 28.30
C PRO A 89 19.59 5.78 26.87
N GLU A 90 20.61 6.63 26.72
CA GLU A 90 21.24 6.95 25.43
C GLU A 90 21.55 5.64 24.68
N GLY A 91 20.74 5.31 23.67
CA GLY A 91 20.82 4.05 22.93
C GLY A 91 19.47 3.38 22.63
N TRP A 92 18.47 3.53 23.51
CA TRP A 92 17.13 2.97 23.27
C TRP A 92 16.39 3.70 22.14
N GLU A 93 16.62 4.99 21.97
CA GLU A 93 16.07 5.75 20.84
C GLU A 93 16.57 5.22 19.49
N ILE A 94 17.89 5.02 19.37
CA ILE A 94 18.51 4.50 18.15
C ILE A 94 18.03 3.07 17.88
N ALA A 95 17.97 2.23 18.91
CA ALA A 95 17.44 0.87 18.81
C ALA A 95 15.96 0.87 18.35
N GLY A 96 15.14 1.77 18.90
CA GLY A 96 13.75 1.96 18.50
C GLY A 96 13.61 2.39 17.04
N TYR A 97 14.40 3.37 16.59
CA TYR A 97 14.40 3.79 15.18
C TYR A 97 14.85 2.68 14.22
N ILE A 98 15.89 1.92 14.58
CA ILE A 98 16.34 0.76 13.79
C ILE A 98 15.24 -0.31 13.74
N TYR A 99 14.58 -0.56 14.87
CA TYR A 99 13.48 -1.53 14.96
C TYR A 99 12.29 -1.13 14.06
N LEU A 100 11.86 0.12 14.16
CA LEU A 100 10.80 0.67 13.31
C LEU A 100 11.21 0.65 11.84
N PHE A 101 12.44 1.05 11.52
CA PHE A 101 12.96 0.98 10.15
C PHE A 101 12.91 -0.44 9.60
N ALA A 102 13.39 -1.43 10.38
CA ALA A 102 13.35 -2.84 9.99
C ALA A 102 11.90 -3.32 9.78
N PHE A 103 10.98 -2.97 10.67
CA PHE A 103 9.56 -3.27 10.53
C PHE A 103 8.97 -2.70 9.23
N TYR A 104 9.18 -1.40 8.97
CA TYR A 104 8.73 -0.72 7.75
C TYR A 104 9.35 -1.33 6.50
N PHE A 105 10.66 -1.61 6.52
CA PHE A 105 11.39 -2.18 5.40
C PHE A 105 10.88 -3.59 5.06
N VAL A 106 10.79 -4.48 6.05
CA VAL A 106 10.37 -5.88 5.84
C VAL A 106 8.91 -5.94 5.38
N THR A 107 8.03 -5.16 6.00
CA THR A 107 6.62 -5.10 5.59
C THR A 107 6.47 -4.57 4.16
N SER A 108 7.20 -3.50 3.82
CA SER A 108 7.20 -2.94 2.47
C SER A 108 7.78 -3.91 1.44
N PHE A 109 8.83 -4.65 1.81
CA PHE A 109 9.44 -5.66 0.96
C PHE A 109 8.44 -6.76 0.63
N VAL A 110 7.73 -7.30 1.62
CA VAL A 110 6.71 -8.35 1.43
C VAL A 110 5.65 -7.87 0.44
N VAL A 111 5.08 -6.68 0.65
CA VAL A 111 4.04 -6.13 -0.23
C VAL A 111 4.56 -5.94 -1.66
N ILE A 112 5.73 -5.33 -1.82
CA ILE A 112 6.33 -5.08 -3.14
C ILE A 112 6.68 -6.40 -3.84
N PHE A 113 7.18 -7.40 -3.10
CA PHE A 113 7.54 -8.71 -3.63
C PHE A 113 6.33 -9.48 -4.16
N PHE A 114 5.22 -9.52 -3.43
CA PHE A 114 4.00 -10.18 -3.92
C PHE A 114 3.33 -9.41 -5.06
N ASN A 115 3.40 -8.07 -5.04
CA ASN A 115 2.96 -7.26 -6.18
C ASN A 115 3.80 -7.55 -7.44
N ALA A 116 5.13 -7.65 -7.28
CA ALA A 116 6.03 -8.09 -8.33
C ALA A 116 5.68 -9.49 -8.87
N ALA A 117 5.38 -10.44 -7.98
CA ALA A 117 4.96 -11.78 -8.37
C ALA A 117 3.63 -11.79 -9.12
N LEU A 118 2.67 -10.95 -8.71
CA LEU A 118 1.39 -10.75 -9.41
C LEU A 118 1.62 -10.20 -10.82
N ILE A 119 2.44 -9.15 -10.96
CA ILE A 119 2.79 -8.55 -12.25
C ILE A 119 3.47 -9.58 -13.16
N ALA A 120 4.39 -10.38 -12.62
CA ALA A 120 5.03 -11.45 -13.36
C ALA A 120 4.04 -12.53 -13.81
N ALA A 121 3.13 -12.98 -12.94
CA ALA A 121 2.11 -13.96 -13.28
C ALA A 121 1.13 -13.45 -14.35
N ALA A 122 0.67 -12.20 -14.22
CA ALA A 122 -0.16 -11.55 -15.22
C ALA A 122 0.56 -11.49 -16.57
N ASN A 123 1.85 -11.17 -16.56
CA ASN A 123 2.67 -11.13 -17.75
C ASN A 123 2.86 -12.51 -18.42
N GLU A 124 3.16 -13.55 -17.64
CA GLU A 124 3.27 -14.93 -18.15
C GLU A 124 1.96 -15.38 -18.81
N ARG A 125 0.83 -15.05 -18.17
CA ARG A 125 -0.49 -15.33 -18.73
C ARG A 125 -0.75 -14.61 -20.05
N PHE A 126 -0.45 -13.31 -20.13
CA PHE A 126 -0.60 -12.54 -21.38
C PHE A 126 0.25 -13.10 -22.53
N GLN A 127 1.30 -13.85 -22.23
CA GLN A 127 2.16 -14.52 -23.20
C GLN A 127 1.72 -15.97 -23.51
N GLY A 128 0.59 -16.43 -22.95
CA GLY A 128 0.11 -17.81 -23.12
C GLY A 128 1.00 -18.87 -22.46
N ARG A 129 1.85 -18.49 -21.51
CA ARG A 129 2.75 -19.39 -20.77
C ARG A 129 2.04 -20.04 -19.58
N PRO A 130 2.63 -21.08 -18.93
CA PRO A 130 1.99 -21.79 -17.83
C PRO A 130 1.58 -20.84 -16.71
N THR A 131 0.30 -20.85 -16.37
CA THR A 131 -0.27 -20.02 -15.32
C THR A 131 -0.13 -20.70 -13.95
N GLY A 132 0.06 -19.89 -12.91
CA GLY A 132 0.09 -20.37 -11.53
C GLY A 132 0.93 -19.52 -10.58
N VAL A 133 0.67 -19.68 -9.28
CA VAL A 133 1.36 -18.94 -8.21
C VAL A 133 2.88 -19.17 -8.27
N GLY A 134 3.31 -20.42 -8.47
CA GLY A 134 4.72 -20.79 -8.53
C GLY A 134 5.47 -20.14 -9.69
N ALA A 135 4.81 -19.93 -10.83
CA ALA A 135 5.42 -19.27 -11.99
C ALA A 135 5.72 -17.79 -11.68
N GLY A 136 4.72 -17.05 -11.19
CA GLY A 136 4.89 -15.64 -10.79
C GLY A 136 5.89 -15.47 -9.66
N LEU A 137 5.81 -16.32 -8.63
CA LEU A 137 6.74 -16.30 -7.50
C LEU A 137 8.17 -16.64 -7.95
N GLY A 138 8.34 -17.60 -8.85
CA GLY A 138 9.65 -17.97 -9.40
C GLY A 138 10.32 -16.83 -10.16
N VAL A 139 9.55 -16.03 -10.92
CA VAL A 139 10.07 -14.83 -11.59
C VAL A 139 10.45 -13.76 -10.56
N ALA A 140 9.60 -13.50 -9.57
CA ALA A 140 9.91 -12.54 -8.51
C ALA A 140 11.16 -12.93 -7.70
N LEU A 141 11.34 -14.22 -7.40
CA LEU A 141 12.52 -14.75 -6.72
C LEU A 141 13.80 -14.56 -7.54
N LYS A 142 13.74 -14.72 -8.88
CA LYS A 142 14.89 -14.42 -9.77
C LYS A 142 15.24 -12.92 -9.80
N ARG A 143 14.31 -12.05 -9.35
CA ARG A 143 14.47 -10.59 -9.28
C ARG A 143 14.61 -10.07 -7.84
N LEU A 144 14.87 -10.96 -6.89
CA LEU A 144 14.97 -10.64 -5.47
C LEU A 144 15.96 -9.50 -5.17
N PRO A 145 17.20 -9.43 -5.74
CA PRO A 145 18.10 -8.32 -5.45
C PRO A 145 17.60 -6.98 -6.01
N GLN A 146 16.94 -6.99 -7.17
CA GLN A 146 16.34 -5.77 -7.72
C GLN A 146 15.14 -5.29 -6.92
N ILE A 147 14.28 -6.21 -6.46
CA ILE A 147 13.14 -5.91 -5.59
C ILE A 147 13.62 -5.36 -4.25
N LEU A 148 14.62 -5.99 -3.61
CA LEU A 148 15.23 -5.49 -2.37
C LEU A 148 15.80 -4.08 -2.55
N GLY A 149 16.56 -3.85 -3.63
CA GLY A 149 17.08 -2.53 -3.95
C GLY A 149 15.96 -1.51 -4.13
N TRP A 150 14.86 -1.90 -4.80
CA TRP A 150 13.72 -1.01 -5.02
C TRP A 150 13.00 -0.69 -3.71
N THR A 151 12.78 -1.68 -2.84
CA THR A 151 12.20 -1.47 -1.52
C THR A 151 13.06 -0.55 -0.67
N LEU A 152 14.38 -0.71 -0.70
CA LEU A 152 15.29 0.15 0.06
C LEU A 152 15.18 1.60 -0.40
N VAL A 153 15.18 1.83 -1.71
CA VAL A 153 14.97 3.17 -2.27
C VAL A 153 13.60 3.72 -1.88
N ALA A 154 12.52 2.95 -2.05
CA ALA A 154 11.16 3.39 -1.76
C ALA A 154 10.95 3.76 -0.27
N THR A 155 11.43 2.91 0.63
CA THR A 155 11.33 3.13 2.09
C THR A 155 12.20 4.30 2.54
N THR A 156 13.42 4.42 2.00
CA THR A 156 14.32 5.54 2.31
C THR A 156 13.77 6.86 1.79
N VAL A 157 13.24 6.90 0.56
CA VAL A 157 12.60 8.10 0.00
C VAL A 157 11.47 8.58 0.89
N ASN A 158 10.65 7.66 1.42
CA ASN A 158 9.56 8.03 2.33
C ASN A 158 10.07 8.68 3.63
N LEU A 159 11.18 8.18 4.19
CA LEU A 159 11.81 8.74 5.39
C LEU A 159 12.46 10.09 5.12
N ILE A 160 13.16 10.22 3.99
CA ILE A 160 13.79 11.47 3.56
C ILE A 160 12.73 12.54 3.34
N LEU A 161 11.61 12.24 2.67
CA LEU A 161 10.53 13.21 2.46
C LEU A 161 10.01 13.74 3.80
N ARG A 162 9.76 12.87 4.77
CA ARG A 162 9.28 13.25 6.11
C ARG A 162 10.32 14.10 6.88
N ALA A 163 11.59 13.70 6.85
CA ALA A 163 12.67 14.41 7.52
C ALA A 163 12.94 15.82 6.95
N ILE A 164 12.68 16.02 5.65
CA ILE A 164 12.82 17.34 5.01
C ILE A 164 11.54 18.18 5.19
N GLU A 165 10.35 17.56 5.23
CA GLU A 165 9.07 18.24 5.53
C GLU A 165 9.10 18.92 6.91
N GLU A 166 9.73 18.28 7.90
CA GLU A 166 9.92 18.83 9.24
C GLU A 166 10.87 20.05 9.31
N ARG A 167 11.70 20.28 8.27
CA ARG A 167 12.80 21.25 8.35
C ARG A 167 12.66 22.49 7.47
N VAL A 168 12.00 22.45 6.31
CA VAL A 168 11.84 23.67 5.50
C VAL A 168 10.64 23.64 4.54
N GLY A 169 9.82 24.70 4.56
CA GLY A 169 8.83 25.03 3.52
C GLY A 169 9.40 25.25 2.10
N LEU A 170 10.73 25.16 1.93
CA LEU A 170 11.48 25.23 0.67
C LEU A 170 11.31 23.96 -0.17
N VAL A 171 10.94 22.84 0.45
CA VAL A 171 10.44 21.64 -0.23
C VAL A 171 9.18 21.95 -1.04
N GLY A 172 8.32 22.86 -0.55
CA GLY A 172 7.15 23.35 -1.28
C GLY A 172 7.48 23.98 -2.65
N LYS A 173 8.68 24.53 -2.85
CA LYS A 173 9.10 25.09 -4.15
C LYS A 173 9.71 24.05 -5.10
N ILE A 174 10.44 23.06 -4.60
CA ILE A 174 11.02 21.97 -5.41
C ILE A 174 9.93 20.97 -5.81
N ILE A 175 9.00 20.71 -4.89
CA ILE A 175 7.74 20.00 -5.13
C ILE A 175 7.04 20.64 -6.33
N VAL A 176 6.71 21.93 -6.30
CA VAL A 176 5.99 22.62 -7.39
C VAL A 176 6.66 22.51 -8.78
N GLY A 177 7.98 22.25 -8.87
CA GLY A 177 8.68 22.01 -10.13
C GLY A 177 8.67 20.56 -10.65
N LEU A 178 8.44 19.56 -9.78
CA LEU A 178 8.51 18.13 -10.12
C LEU A 178 7.16 17.44 -10.37
N PHE A 179 6.02 18.03 -9.99
CA PHE A 179 4.67 17.44 -10.14
C PHE A 179 4.10 17.48 -11.57
N GLY A 180 4.93 17.27 -12.58
CA GLY A 180 4.42 16.91 -13.89
C GLY A 180 3.77 15.51 -13.87
N VAL A 181 2.83 15.26 -14.77
CA VAL A 181 2.22 13.92 -15.02
C VAL A 181 3.28 12.82 -15.17
N GLY A 182 4.47 13.18 -15.68
CA GLY A 182 5.58 12.25 -15.86
C GLY A 182 6.13 11.61 -14.57
N TRP A 183 6.12 12.31 -13.44
CA TRP A 183 6.64 11.73 -12.18
C TRP A 183 5.76 10.60 -11.65
N ALA A 184 4.44 10.81 -11.66
CA ALA A 184 3.48 9.78 -11.26
C ALA A 184 3.59 8.52 -12.14
N ILE A 185 3.83 8.69 -13.45
CA ILE A 185 4.06 7.58 -14.39
C ILE A 185 5.37 6.86 -14.09
N ALA A 186 6.45 7.60 -13.81
CA ALA A 186 7.74 7.02 -13.49
C ALA A 186 7.64 6.05 -12.31
N ILE A 187 6.92 6.46 -11.27
CA ILE A 187 6.61 5.63 -10.09
C ILE A 187 5.68 4.48 -10.46
N TYR A 188 4.61 4.74 -11.22
CA TYR A 188 3.63 3.73 -11.61
C TYR A 188 4.25 2.59 -12.42
N PHE A 189 5.18 2.84 -13.33
CA PHE A 189 5.83 1.79 -14.13
C PHE A 189 7.15 1.28 -13.56
N ALA A 190 7.64 1.83 -12.45
CA ALA A 190 8.90 1.39 -11.87
C ALA A 190 8.88 -0.08 -11.44
N VAL A 191 7.80 -0.55 -10.78
CA VAL A 191 7.70 -1.94 -10.33
C VAL A 191 7.69 -2.92 -11.52
N PRO A 192 6.84 -2.73 -12.56
CA PRO A 192 6.92 -3.53 -13.78
C PRO A 192 8.30 -3.51 -14.43
N ALA A 193 8.96 -2.35 -14.52
CA ALA A 193 10.31 -2.24 -15.08
C ALA A 193 11.32 -3.09 -14.30
N VAL A 194 11.32 -2.99 -12.97
CA VAL A 194 12.19 -3.80 -12.08
C VAL A 194 12.00 -5.29 -12.32
N VAL A 195 10.76 -5.75 -12.43
CA VAL A 195 10.45 -7.19 -12.45
C VAL A 195 10.58 -7.77 -13.86
N LEU A 196 9.95 -7.13 -14.84
CA LEU A 196 9.86 -7.63 -16.21
C LEU A 196 11.15 -7.38 -17.00
N GLU A 197 11.78 -6.22 -16.81
CA GLU A 197 13.04 -5.88 -17.50
C GLU A 197 14.28 -6.20 -16.65
N GLY A 198 14.13 -6.41 -15.33
CA GLY A 198 15.27 -6.75 -14.45
C GLY A 198 16.20 -5.58 -14.16
N VAL A 199 15.75 -4.34 -14.40
CA VAL A 199 16.54 -3.13 -14.14
C VAL A 199 16.59 -2.81 -12.65
N GLY A 200 17.74 -2.30 -12.19
CA GLY A 200 17.87 -1.81 -10.82
C GLY A 200 17.04 -0.54 -10.55
N PRO A 201 16.95 -0.07 -9.30
CA PRO A 201 16.00 0.98 -8.89
C PRO A 201 16.11 2.29 -9.67
N ILE A 202 17.35 2.78 -9.84
CA ILE A 202 17.63 4.00 -10.61
C ILE A 202 17.33 3.78 -12.10
N GLY A 203 17.67 2.59 -12.61
CA GLY A 203 17.37 2.17 -13.98
C GLY A 203 15.87 2.13 -14.24
N ALA A 204 15.09 1.64 -13.28
CA ALA A 204 13.63 1.58 -13.35
C ALA A 204 13.03 2.98 -13.49
N ILE A 205 13.42 3.93 -12.64
CA ILE A 205 12.92 5.31 -12.71
C ILE A 205 13.27 5.94 -14.07
N LYS A 206 14.52 5.79 -14.53
CA LYS A 206 14.97 6.32 -15.82
C LYS A 206 14.21 5.70 -16.99
N ARG A 207 13.98 4.38 -16.94
CA ARG A 207 13.28 3.62 -17.97
C ARG A 207 11.81 3.98 -18.02
N SER A 208 11.12 3.97 -16.87
CA SER A 208 9.75 4.47 -16.73
C SER A 208 9.64 5.91 -17.21
N GLY A 209 10.69 6.71 -16.99
CA GLY A 209 10.87 8.07 -17.49
C GLY A 209 10.93 8.21 -19.01
N GLN A 210 11.51 7.23 -19.72
CA GLN A 210 11.64 7.24 -21.19
C GLN A 210 10.36 6.79 -21.89
N THR A 211 9.59 5.90 -21.26
CA THR A 211 8.25 5.48 -21.71
C THR A 211 7.25 6.65 -21.77
N ILE A 212 7.55 7.78 -21.11
CA ILE A 212 6.71 8.99 -21.00
C ILE A 212 6.62 9.82 -22.29
N ARG A 213 7.68 9.88 -23.12
CA ARG A 213 7.81 11.00 -24.08
C ARG A 213 6.97 10.90 -25.36
N LYS A 214 6.37 9.75 -25.68
CA LYS A 214 5.62 9.57 -26.94
C LYS A 214 4.12 9.34 -26.79
N THR A 215 3.65 8.89 -25.63
CA THR A 215 2.29 8.35 -25.47
C THR A 215 1.43 9.04 -24.42
N TRP A 216 1.95 9.96 -23.60
CA TRP A 216 1.19 10.49 -22.47
C TRP A 216 1.10 12.02 -22.51
N GLY A 217 0.09 12.56 -23.21
CA GLY A 217 -0.31 13.96 -23.07
C GLY A 217 -1.58 14.08 -22.23
N GLU A 218 -1.57 14.95 -21.20
CA GLU A 218 -2.70 15.52 -20.41
C GLU A 218 -3.83 14.61 -19.86
N SER A 219 -3.92 13.34 -20.22
CA SER A 219 -4.99 12.45 -19.75
C SER A 219 -4.58 11.77 -18.44
N LEU A 220 -4.62 12.53 -17.36
CA LEU A 220 -4.61 12.02 -15.98
C LEU A 220 -5.95 11.31 -15.69
N ALA A 221 -6.21 10.17 -16.33
CA ALA A 221 -7.46 9.44 -16.19
C ALA A 221 -7.26 7.92 -16.15
N ILE A 222 -6.32 7.44 -15.33
CA ILE A 222 -6.26 6.00 -14.97
C ILE A 222 -6.66 5.76 -13.50
N ALA A 223 -6.80 6.80 -12.68
CA ALA A 223 -7.11 6.63 -11.25
C ALA A 223 -8.62 6.52 -10.90
N VAL A 224 -9.53 6.97 -11.76
CA VAL A 224 -10.92 7.29 -11.33
C VAL A 224 -11.85 6.07 -11.25
N GLY A 225 -11.75 5.09 -12.17
CA GLY A 225 -12.73 3.98 -12.23
C GLY A 225 -12.64 3.00 -11.07
N PHE A 226 -11.41 2.63 -10.65
CA PHE A 226 -11.21 1.82 -9.44
C PHE A 226 -11.60 2.59 -8.17
N GLY A 227 -11.48 3.92 -8.19
CA GLY A 227 -11.79 4.79 -7.06
C GLY A 227 -13.28 4.82 -6.72
N LEU A 228 -14.16 4.98 -7.71
CA LEU A 228 -15.61 5.10 -7.47
C LEU A 228 -16.23 3.83 -6.87
N ALA A 229 -15.94 2.66 -7.45
CA ALA A 229 -16.39 1.39 -6.88
C ALA A 229 -15.79 1.17 -5.47
N GLY A 230 -14.52 1.59 -5.28
CA GLY A 230 -13.88 1.50 -3.98
C GLY A 230 -14.45 2.44 -2.92
N ILE A 231 -14.96 3.61 -3.31
CA ILE A 231 -15.65 4.52 -2.39
C ILE A 231 -16.95 3.88 -1.90
N VAL A 232 -17.76 3.31 -2.80
CA VAL A 232 -19.04 2.68 -2.41
C VAL A 232 -18.81 1.48 -1.50
N VAL A 233 -17.90 0.60 -1.86
CA VAL A 233 -17.57 -0.59 -1.05
C VAL A 233 -16.89 -0.19 0.26
N GLY A 234 -16.05 0.85 0.22
CA GLY A 234 -15.41 1.42 1.40
C GLY A 234 -16.41 2.00 2.40
N ILE A 235 -17.36 2.82 1.93
CA ILE A 235 -18.44 3.37 2.75
C ILE A 235 -19.27 2.26 3.36
N LEU A 236 -19.65 1.24 2.57
CA LEU A 236 -20.42 0.11 3.07
C LEU A 236 -19.64 -0.67 4.15
N GLY A 237 -18.38 -0.99 3.90
CA GLY A 237 -17.54 -1.72 4.85
C GLY A 237 -17.30 -0.94 6.15
N ILE A 238 -17.03 0.36 6.05
CA ILE A 238 -16.87 1.25 7.21
C ILE A 238 -18.19 1.38 7.97
N ALA A 239 -19.32 1.55 7.27
CA ALA A 239 -20.64 1.63 7.91
C ALA A 239 -20.98 0.35 8.69
N LEU A 240 -20.63 -0.82 8.15
CA LEU A 240 -20.75 -2.10 8.87
C LEU A 240 -19.83 -2.17 10.09
N LEU A 241 -18.58 -1.71 9.99
CA LEU A 241 -17.67 -1.67 11.13
C LEU A 241 -18.17 -0.75 12.24
N VAL A 242 -18.58 0.46 11.89
CA VAL A 242 -19.10 1.45 12.84
C VAL A 242 -20.43 0.96 13.43
N GLY A 243 -21.34 0.47 12.61
CA GLY A 243 -22.62 -0.09 13.06
C GLY A 243 -22.44 -1.30 13.99
N GLY A 244 -21.51 -2.19 13.67
CA GLY A 244 -21.13 -3.32 14.53
C GLY A 244 -20.54 -2.86 15.86
N GLY A 245 -19.64 -1.87 15.84
CA GLY A 245 -19.06 -1.27 17.05
C GLY A 245 -20.11 -0.61 17.95
N ILE A 246 -21.03 0.17 17.37
CA ILE A 246 -22.15 0.78 18.10
C ILE A 246 -23.05 -0.29 18.72
N ALA A 247 -23.35 -1.37 17.97
CA ALA A 247 -24.17 -2.48 18.48
C ALA A 247 -23.48 -3.21 19.64
N ILE A 248 -22.16 -3.41 19.58
CA ILE A 248 -21.38 -4.00 20.68
C ILE A 248 -21.43 -3.09 21.92
N ALA A 249 -21.21 -1.79 21.75
CA ALA A 249 -21.23 -0.83 22.86
C ALA A 249 -22.61 -0.78 23.54
N ALA A 250 -23.68 -0.65 22.76
CA ALA A 250 -25.05 -0.65 23.28
C ALA A 250 -25.41 -1.97 23.99
N ALA A 251 -24.91 -3.10 23.48
CA ALA A 251 -25.14 -4.40 24.10
C ALA A 251 -24.35 -4.61 25.39
N ALA A 252 -23.18 -3.97 25.54
CA ALA A 252 -22.39 -3.99 26.75
C ALA A 252 -23.09 -3.27 27.91
N ASP A 253 -23.69 -2.10 27.63
CA ASP A 253 -24.48 -1.36 28.62
C ASP A 253 -25.75 -2.12 29.05
N GLY A 254 -26.36 -2.86 28.13
CA GLY A 254 -27.57 -3.65 28.38
C GLY A 254 -27.35 -5.08 28.87
N GLY A 255 -26.10 -5.53 29.03
CA GLY A 255 -25.77 -6.91 29.44
C GLY A 255 -26.25 -8.01 28.49
N SER A 256 -26.54 -7.68 27.23
CA SER A 256 -27.19 -8.60 26.29
C SER A 256 -26.17 -9.38 25.47
N ALA A 257 -25.96 -10.66 25.83
CA ALA A 257 -25.05 -11.54 25.10
C ALA A 257 -25.38 -11.61 23.60
N LEU A 258 -26.67 -11.69 23.24
CA LEU A 258 -27.14 -11.73 21.85
C LEU A 258 -26.82 -10.45 21.06
N GLY A 259 -26.89 -9.28 21.71
CA GLY A 259 -26.56 -8.00 21.08
C GLY A 259 -25.06 -7.90 20.76
N MET A 260 -24.21 -8.41 21.66
CA MET A 260 -22.76 -8.47 21.45
C MET A 260 -22.41 -9.38 20.27
N THR A 261 -22.99 -10.59 20.21
CA THR A 261 -22.75 -11.51 19.09
C THR A 261 -23.23 -10.92 17.77
N GLY A 262 -24.40 -10.26 17.76
CA GLY A 262 -24.92 -9.56 16.59
C GLY A 262 -23.98 -8.45 16.10
N GLY A 263 -23.51 -7.60 17.00
CA GLY A 263 -22.56 -6.53 16.68
C GLY A 263 -21.22 -7.05 16.15
N ILE A 264 -20.68 -8.13 16.74
CA ILE A 264 -19.46 -8.80 16.25
C ILE A 264 -19.67 -9.33 14.83
N LEU A 265 -20.78 -10.00 14.53
CA LEU A 265 -21.06 -10.52 13.20
C LEU A 265 -21.14 -9.40 12.15
N ILE A 266 -21.78 -8.28 12.48
CA ILE A 266 -21.85 -7.11 11.59
C ILE A 266 -20.45 -6.53 11.35
N ALA A 267 -19.64 -6.37 12.39
CA ALA A 267 -18.27 -5.88 12.26
C ALA A 267 -17.41 -6.83 11.41
N VAL A 268 -17.51 -8.15 11.62
CA VAL A 268 -16.82 -9.17 10.83
C VAL A 268 -17.23 -9.09 9.35
N CYS A 269 -18.52 -8.93 9.05
CA CYS A 269 -18.98 -8.69 7.68
C CYS A 269 -18.35 -7.43 7.06
N GLY A 270 -18.24 -6.35 7.83
CA GLY A 270 -17.53 -5.13 7.40
C GLY A 270 -16.07 -5.39 7.06
N VAL A 271 -15.34 -6.11 7.92
CA VAL A 271 -13.95 -6.53 7.65
C VAL A 271 -13.86 -7.36 6.36
N VAL A 272 -14.71 -8.37 6.22
CA VAL A 272 -14.71 -9.26 5.03
C VAL A 272 -14.94 -8.48 3.74
N VAL A 273 -15.88 -7.52 3.75
CA VAL A 273 -16.15 -6.65 2.59
C VAL A 273 -14.92 -5.80 2.24
N LEU A 274 -14.27 -5.17 3.23
CA LEU A 274 -13.09 -4.34 3.00
C LEU A 274 -11.88 -5.15 2.53
N VAL A 275 -11.63 -6.30 3.16
CA VAL A 275 -10.52 -7.19 2.81
C VAL A 275 -10.74 -7.78 1.42
N GLY A 276 -11.94 -8.27 1.12
CA GLY A 276 -12.29 -8.79 -0.20
C GLY A 276 -12.12 -7.74 -1.30
N TRP A 277 -12.54 -6.50 -1.03
CA TRP A 277 -12.32 -5.39 -1.94
C TRP A 277 -10.84 -5.03 -2.13
N ALA A 278 -10.05 -4.99 -1.04
CA ALA A 278 -8.62 -4.70 -1.12
C ALA A 278 -7.88 -5.74 -1.97
N ILE A 279 -8.18 -7.03 -1.78
CA ILE A 279 -7.60 -8.13 -2.56
C ILE A 279 -8.00 -8.01 -4.04
N LEU A 280 -9.30 -7.81 -4.31
CA LEU A 280 -9.81 -7.70 -5.67
C LEU A 280 -9.20 -6.50 -6.40
N SER A 281 -9.31 -5.32 -5.81
CA SER A 281 -8.82 -4.09 -6.41
C SER A 281 -7.30 -4.09 -6.60
N GLY A 282 -6.54 -4.65 -5.65
CA GLY A 282 -5.10 -4.85 -5.79
C GLY A 282 -4.75 -5.76 -6.97
N THR A 283 -5.47 -6.87 -7.12
CA THR A 283 -5.26 -7.81 -8.23
C THR A 283 -5.53 -7.16 -9.58
N LEU A 284 -6.70 -6.53 -9.73
CA LEU A 284 -7.09 -5.87 -10.97
C LEU A 284 -6.12 -4.74 -11.33
N ARG A 285 -5.65 -3.96 -10.35
CA ARG A 285 -4.63 -2.92 -10.58
C ARG A 285 -3.33 -3.51 -11.11
N GLY A 286 -2.85 -4.63 -10.56
CA GLY A 286 -1.64 -5.31 -11.06
C GLY A 286 -1.79 -5.83 -12.49
N ILE A 287 -2.97 -6.39 -12.82
CA ILE A 287 -3.30 -6.83 -14.20
C ILE A 287 -3.28 -5.65 -15.16
N THR A 288 -4.03 -4.57 -14.85
CA THR A 288 -4.07 -3.35 -15.68
C THR A 288 -2.68 -2.75 -15.84
N GLN A 289 -1.93 -2.64 -14.75
CA GLN A 289 -0.58 -2.07 -14.76
C GLN A 289 0.36 -2.85 -15.68
N THR A 290 0.26 -4.18 -15.67
CA THR A 290 1.05 -5.05 -16.54
C THR A 290 0.66 -4.88 -18.01
N ALA A 291 -0.65 -4.82 -18.30
CA ALA A 291 -1.17 -4.61 -19.66
C ALA A 291 -0.75 -3.26 -20.22
N LEU A 292 -0.91 -2.18 -19.43
CA LEU A 292 -0.50 -0.84 -19.80
C LEU A 292 1.01 -0.72 -19.98
N PHE A 293 1.80 -1.39 -19.14
CA PHE A 293 3.26 -1.41 -19.28
C PHE A 293 3.66 -2.04 -20.61
N ARG A 294 3.13 -3.23 -20.93
CA ARG A 294 3.42 -3.94 -22.20
C ARG A 294 3.01 -3.14 -23.42
N TYR A 295 1.84 -2.54 -23.39
CA TYR A 295 1.39 -1.67 -24.47
C TYR A 295 2.31 -0.46 -24.64
N ALA A 296 2.73 0.16 -23.53
CA ALA A 296 3.57 1.35 -23.57
C ALA A 296 5.03 1.07 -23.98
N THR A 297 5.57 -0.12 -23.69
CA THR A 297 6.96 -0.49 -24.04
C THR A 297 7.05 -1.18 -25.40
N ASP A 298 6.15 -2.12 -25.67
CA ASP A 298 6.26 -3.06 -26.78
C ASP A 298 5.20 -2.79 -27.87
N GLY A 299 4.21 -1.93 -27.61
CA GLY A 299 3.06 -1.70 -28.51
C GLY A 299 2.11 -2.90 -28.63
N THR A 300 2.30 -3.93 -27.79
CA THR A 300 1.54 -5.18 -27.88
C THR A 300 0.19 -5.06 -27.18
N VAL A 301 -0.88 -5.45 -27.88
CA VAL A 301 -2.20 -5.65 -27.28
C VAL A 301 -2.22 -7.02 -26.60
N VAL A 302 -2.36 -7.03 -25.28
CA VAL A 302 -2.35 -8.26 -24.48
C VAL A 302 -3.72 -8.95 -24.51
N SER A 303 -3.74 -10.27 -24.34
CA SER A 303 -4.98 -11.07 -24.32
C SER A 303 -5.98 -10.56 -23.27
N GLY A 304 -7.24 -10.40 -23.68
CA GLY A 304 -8.33 -9.93 -22.80
C GLY A 304 -8.47 -8.41 -22.72
N PHE A 305 -7.64 -7.65 -23.43
CA PHE A 305 -7.76 -6.20 -23.60
C PHE A 305 -7.94 -5.85 -25.08
N ASP A 306 -8.83 -4.90 -25.35
CA ASP A 306 -9.00 -4.37 -26.70
C ASP A 306 -8.00 -3.25 -26.98
N GLN A 307 -7.56 -3.16 -28.24
CA GLN A 307 -6.64 -2.11 -28.68
C GLN A 307 -7.20 -0.71 -28.39
N HIS A 308 -8.51 -0.52 -28.61
CA HIS A 308 -9.18 0.74 -28.33
C HIS A 308 -9.09 1.12 -26.84
N ASP A 309 -9.33 0.17 -25.93
CA ASP A 309 -9.31 0.43 -24.48
C ASP A 309 -7.91 0.83 -24.00
N LEU A 310 -6.87 0.21 -24.57
CA LEU A 310 -5.47 0.55 -24.30
C LEU A 310 -5.12 1.89 -24.92
N GLU A 311 -5.35 2.10 -26.22
CA GLU A 311 -5.07 3.36 -26.92
C GLU A 311 -5.70 4.56 -26.23
N VAL A 312 -6.96 4.44 -25.84
CA VAL A 312 -7.71 5.52 -25.20
C VAL A 312 -7.17 5.84 -23.80
N ALA A 313 -6.44 4.93 -23.15
CA ALA A 313 -5.69 5.22 -21.93
C ALA A 313 -4.48 6.15 -22.18
N PHE A 314 -3.94 6.16 -23.40
CA PHE A 314 -2.78 6.96 -23.82
C PHE A 314 -3.15 8.17 -24.70
N GLN A 315 -4.35 8.23 -25.27
CA GLN A 315 -4.74 9.34 -26.14
C GLN A 315 -4.81 10.68 -25.39
N ARG A 316 -4.03 11.64 -25.90
CA ARG A 316 -4.07 13.07 -25.55
C ARG A 316 -5.42 13.63 -25.96
N LYS A 317 -6.07 14.38 -25.08
CA LYS A 317 -7.25 15.16 -25.45
C LYS A 317 -6.86 16.36 -26.31
#